data_AF-A0A8J2HV37-F1
#
_entry.id   AF-A0A8J2HV37-F1
#
_cell.length_a   1.000
_cell.length_b   1.000
_cell.length_c   1.000
_cell.angle_alpha   90.00
_cell.angle_beta   90.00
_cell.angle_gamma   90.00
#
_symmetry.space_group_name_H-M   'P 1'
#
loop_
_entity.id
_entity.type
_entity.pdbx_description
1 polymer ?
#
loop_
_entity_poly.entity_id
_entity_poly.type
_entity_poly.pdbx_seq_one_letter_code
_entity_poly.pdbx_strand_id
1 'polypeptide(L)'
;MMVANARAIVCMRQIRLRPYSSTLTRSNSPTADAAIAGLGLLSRFQEYQIIGRHLPSEANPAPKIYRMRIFAPNEVVAKSRFWYFLGKLRKIKKANGEIVSVNQIHEKKPQKVKNFGIWLKYDSRSGTHNMYKEYREMSRVAAVDALYQDMAARHRSRFRSVQILKVVEVEKSDDIRRPYIKQLLTKNLKFPLPHRINKKAGKKVFSSTRPSTFF
;
A
#
# COMPACT_ATOMS: atom_id res chain seq x y z
N MET A 1 3.96 11.72 -40.98
CA MET A 1 4.10 12.83 -40.00
C MET A 1 3.76 12.33 -38.61
N MET A 2 4.64 12.62 -37.66
CA MET A 2 4.54 12.54 -36.18
C MET A 2 4.24 11.20 -35.51
N VAL A 3 5.33 10.49 -35.20
CA VAL A 3 5.43 9.52 -34.09
C VAL A 3 5.57 10.31 -32.78
N ALA A 4 4.62 10.18 -31.85
CA ALA A 4 4.72 10.77 -30.52
C ALA A 4 5.18 9.71 -29.49
N ASN A 5 6.45 9.83 -29.12
CA ASN A 5 7.14 9.03 -28.11
C ASN A 5 6.77 9.51 -26.69
N ALA A 6 5.94 8.77 -25.96
CA ALA A 6 5.57 9.09 -24.58
C ALA A 6 6.59 8.48 -23.59
N ARG A 7 7.61 9.28 -23.22
CA ARG A 7 8.56 8.97 -22.14
C ARG A 7 7.82 8.86 -20.80
N ALA A 8 7.99 7.73 -20.12
CA ALA A 8 7.56 7.51 -18.75
C ALA A 8 8.26 8.48 -17.78
N ILE A 9 7.52 9.45 -17.24
CA ILE A 9 7.99 10.34 -16.18
C ILE A 9 7.64 9.71 -14.83
N VAL A 10 8.60 8.97 -14.27
CA VAL A 10 8.67 8.75 -12.82
C VAL A 10 9.02 10.09 -12.19
N CYS A 11 8.09 10.68 -11.44
CA CYS A 11 8.27 11.95 -10.76
C CYS A 11 9.36 11.84 -9.66
N MET A 12 10.61 12.08 -10.06
CA MET A 12 11.74 12.39 -9.17
C MET A 12 11.70 13.90 -8.90
N ARG A 13 11.15 14.29 -7.74
CA ARG A 13 11.29 15.66 -7.24
C ARG A 13 12.60 15.76 -6.46
N GLN A 14 13.48 16.66 -6.90
CA GLN A 14 14.72 17.04 -6.21
C GLN A 14 14.34 17.91 -5.00
N ILE A 15 14.79 17.54 -3.80
CA ILE A 15 14.52 18.29 -2.56
C ILE A 15 15.84 18.80 -2.00
N ARG A 16 15.91 20.12 -1.79
CA ARG A 16 17.01 20.87 -1.16
C ARG A 16 16.94 20.63 0.36
N LEU A 17 18.04 20.18 0.98
CA LEU A 17 18.09 19.83 2.41
C LEU A 17 18.11 21.11 3.29
N ARG A 18 17.43 21.08 4.44
CA ARG A 18 17.62 22.03 5.56
C ARG A 18 18.33 21.30 6.72
N PRO A 19 19.17 21.99 7.52
CA PRO A 19 19.99 21.36 8.57
C PRO A 19 19.17 20.88 9.77
N TYR A 20 19.67 19.80 10.37
CA TYR A 20 19.14 19.03 11.50
C TYR A 20 19.56 19.66 12.83
N SER A 21 18.60 19.94 13.72
CA SER A 21 18.85 20.33 15.11
C SER A 21 18.37 19.22 16.04
N SER A 22 19.29 18.65 16.80
CA SER A 22 19.09 17.55 17.72
C SER A 22 18.64 18.04 19.09
N THR A 23 17.45 17.63 19.54
CA THR A 23 17.13 17.53 20.97
C THR A 23 16.41 16.21 21.21
N LEU A 24 17.06 15.37 21.99
CA LEU A 24 16.69 14.01 22.35
C LEU A 24 15.69 14.06 23.51
N THR A 25 14.45 13.61 23.30
CA THR A 25 13.56 13.19 24.40
C THR A 25 13.07 11.78 24.13
N ARG A 26 13.56 10.88 24.98
CA ARG A 26 13.34 9.45 25.00
C ARG A 26 12.17 9.14 25.93
N SER A 27 11.02 8.76 25.38
CA SER A 27 10.10 7.77 25.94
C SER A 27 8.85 7.71 25.07
N ASN A 28 8.52 6.53 24.56
CA ASN A 28 7.16 6.02 24.58
C ASN A 28 7.22 4.49 24.39
N SER A 29 6.63 3.83 25.37
CA SER A 29 6.52 2.40 25.59
C SER A 29 5.72 1.68 24.49
N PRO A 30 5.92 0.36 24.30
CA PRO A 30 5.25 -0.43 23.25
C PRO A 30 3.79 -0.79 23.59
N THR A 31 3.11 0.01 24.42
CA THR A 31 1.79 -0.32 24.98
C THR A 31 0.61 0.16 24.13
N ALA A 32 0.80 1.14 23.24
CA ALA A 32 -0.28 1.69 22.42
C ALA A 32 -0.63 0.81 21.19
N ASP A 33 0.34 0.09 20.64
CA ASP A 33 0.11 -0.78 19.47
C ASP A 33 -0.59 -2.10 19.84
N ALA A 34 -0.49 -2.52 21.10
CA ALA A 34 -1.11 -3.76 21.59
C ALA A 34 -2.61 -3.64 21.84
N ALA A 35 -3.14 -2.44 22.12
CA ALA A 35 -4.55 -2.25 22.47
C ALA A 35 -5.52 -2.35 21.27
N ILE A 36 -5.02 -2.22 20.03
CA ILE A 36 -5.82 -2.37 18.80
C ILE A 36 -5.81 -3.82 18.28
N ALA A 37 -4.96 -4.69 18.85
CA ALA A 37 -4.79 -6.08 18.43
C ALA A 37 -6.02 -7.00 18.69
N GLY A 38 -7.05 -6.52 19.39
CA GLY A 38 -8.31 -7.26 19.63
C GLY A 38 -9.27 -7.31 18.44
N LEU A 39 -9.01 -6.53 17.38
CA LEU A 39 -9.74 -6.61 16.11
C LEU A 39 -8.79 -7.25 15.09
N GLY A 40 -9.16 -8.42 14.55
CA GLY A 40 -8.41 -9.20 13.56
C GLY A 40 -8.26 -8.53 12.18
N LEU A 41 -8.01 -7.22 12.15
CA LEU A 41 -7.85 -6.33 11.00
C LEU A 41 -6.52 -5.56 11.07
N LEU A 42 -5.49 -6.13 11.71
CA LEU A 42 -4.13 -5.63 11.53
C LEU A 42 -3.69 -5.97 10.11
N SER A 43 -3.50 -4.94 9.28
CA SER A 43 -3.02 -5.12 7.92
C SER A 43 -1.65 -5.81 7.94
N ARG A 44 -1.48 -6.81 7.07
CA ARG A 44 -0.26 -7.64 7.01
C ARG A 44 0.96 -6.89 6.49
N PHE A 45 0.78 -5.70 5.95
CA PHE A 45 1.83 -4.91 5.33
C PHE A 45 2.12 -3.66 6.13
N GLN A 46 3.29 -3.08 5.90
CA GLN A 46 3.71 -1.78 6.41
C GLN A 46 4.27 -0.97 5.23
N GLU A 47 4.18 0.34 5.32
CA GLU A 47 4.75 1.22 4.31
C GLU A 47 6.16 1.64 4.73
N TYR A 48 7.15 1.36 3.89
CA TYR A 48 8.53 1.77 4.09
C TYR A 48 8.97 2.74 3.01
N GLN A 49 9.57 3.85 3.43
CA GLN A 49 10.38 4.69 2.57
C GLN A 49 11.83 4.28 2.69
N ILE A 50 12.37 3.75 1.60
CA ILE A 50 13.76 3.33 1.50
C ILE A 50 14.51 4.31 0.61
N ILE A 51 15.64 4.78 1.12
CA ILE A 51 16.56 5.64 0.40
C ILE A 51 17.88 4.90 0.23
N GLY A 52 18.40 4.88 -0.98
CA GLY A 52 19.68 4.25 -1.28
C GLY A 52 20.41 4.96 -2.41
N ARG A 53 21.71 4.70 -2.50
CA ARG A 53 22.62 5.30 -3.48
C ARG A 53 23.65 4.27 -3.94
N HIS A 54 24.34 4.59 -5.03
CA HIS A 54 25.55 3.86 -5.39
C HIS A 54 26.65 4.13 -4.36
N LEU A 55 27.60 3.22 -4.18
CA LEU A 55 28.79 3.49 -3.39
C LEU A 55 29.56 4.68 -4.01
N PRO A 56 29.98 5.66 -3.21
CA PRO A 56 30.87 6.72 -3.70
C PRO A 56 32.15 6.12 -4.28
N SER A 57 32.59 6.63 -5.42
CA SER A 57 33.84 6.23 -6.10
C SER A 57 34.59 7.50 -6.49
N GLU A 58 35.90 7.42 -6.71
CA GLU A 58 36.74 8.57 -7.10
C GLU A 58 36.19 9.29 -8.34
N ALA A 59 35.64 8.54 -9.30
CA ALA A 59 35.01 9.10 -10.49
C ALA A 59 33.67 9.81 -10.23
N ASN A 60 32.97 9.46 -9.14
CA ASN A 60 31.66 10.01 -8.78
C ASN A 60 31.52 10.13 -7.25
N PRO A 61 32.04 11.21 -6.65
CA PRO A 61 32.04 11.39 -5.20
C PRO A 61 30.64 11.64 -4.62
N ALA A 62 29.71 12.21 -5.41
CA ALA A 62 28.35 12.51 -5.01
C ALA A 62 27.32 11.72 -5.85
N PRO A 63 27.13 10.41 -5.58
CA PRO A 63 26.21 9.59 -6.36
C PRO A 63 24.75 9.99 -6.14
N LYS A 64 23.94 9.80 -7.19
CA LYS A 64 22.52 10.14 -7.16
C LYS A 64 21.75 9.28 -6.14
N ILE A 65 20.95 9.95 -5.33
CA ILE A 65 20.12 9.32 -4.30
C ILE A 65 18.76 8.91 -4.88
N TYR A 66 18.35 7.67 -4.62
CA TYR A 66 17.08 7.10 -5.03
C TYR A 66 16.18 6.89 -3.81
N ARG A 67 14.92 7.33 -3.92
CA ARG A 67 13.90 7.13 -2.89
C ARG A 67 12.74 6.32 -3.47
N MET A 68 12.33 5.27 -2.76
CA MET A 68 11.18 4.44 -3.12
C MET A 68 10.26 4.25 -1.92
N ARG A 69 8.95 4.15 -2.20
CA ARG A 69 7.94 3.71 -1.22
C ARG A 69 7.61 2.27 -1.53
N ILE A 70 7.71 1.40 -0.53
CA ILE A 70 7.55 -0.05 -0.68
C ILE A 70 6.60 -0.53 0.40
N PHE A 71 5.65 -1.37 -0.02
CA PHE A 71 4.73 -2.05 0.89
C PHE A 71 5.25 -3.47 1.12
N ALA A 72 5.56 -3.81 2.37
CA ALA A 72 6.14 -5.09 2.73
C ALA A 72 5.76 -5.46 4.18
N PRO A 73 5.74 -6.76 4.55
CA PRO A 73 5.38 -7.17 5.90
C PRO A 73 6.44 -6.81 6.95
N ASN A 74 7.71 -6.73 6.54
CA ASN A 74 8.82 -6.37 7.41
C ASN A 74 9.89 -5.58 6.63
N GLU A 75 10.82 -4.99 7.39
CA GLU A 75 11.92 -4.21 6.83
C GLU A 75 12.84 -5.03 5.91
N VAL A 76 13.12 -6.29 6.26
CA VAL A 76 14.03 -7.15 5.49
C VAL A 76 13.48 -7.40 4.08
N VAL A 77 12.18 -7.72 3.97
CA VAL A 77 11.50 -7.88 2.68
C VAL A 77 11.45 -6.54 1.94
N ALA A 78 11.25 -5.42 2.65
CA ALA A 78 11.28 -4.09 2.05
C ALA A 78 12.63 -3.79 1.39
N LYS A 79 13.75 -4.04 2.09
CA LYS A 79 15.12 -3.89 1.57
C LYS A 79 15.35 -4.80 0.36
N SER A 80 14.88 -6.05 0.40
CA SER A 80 14.98 -6.98 -0.72
C SER A 80 14.23 -6.48 -1.96
N ARG A 81 13.00 -6.00 -1.78
CA ARG A 81 12.18 -5.43 -2.86
C ARG A 81 12.79 -4.15 -3.43
N PHE A 82 13.42 -3.32 -2.59
CA PHE A 82 14.14 -2.12 -3.03
C PHE A 82 15.24 -2.47 -4.04
N TRP A 83 16.10 -3.43 -3.71
CA TRP A 83 17.16 -3.89 -4.61
C TRP A 83 16.61 -4.51 -5.89
N TYR A 84 15.52 -5.27 -5.81
CA TYR A 84 14.86 -5.83 -6.99
C TYR A 84 14.43 -4.74 -7.99
N PHE A 85 13.80 -3.67 -7.51
CA PHE A 85 13.36 -2.59 -8.37
C PHE A 85 14.51 -1.73 -8.89
N LEU A 86 15.52 -1.43 -8.05
CA LEU A 86 16.71 -0.68 -8.47
C LEU A 86 17.52 -1.41 -9.54
N GLY A 87 17.66 -2.74 -9.42
CA GLY A 87 18.31 -3.56 -10.43
C GLY A 87 17.61 -3.47 -11.79
N LYS A 88 16.26 -3.50 -11.80
CA LYS A 88 15.47 -3.36 -13.04
C LYS A 88 15.49 -1.95 -13.63
N LEU A 89 15.42 -0.91 -12.80
CA LEU A 89 15.27 0.47 -13.27
C LEU A 89 16.60 1.16 -13.59
N ARG A 90 17.64 0.90 -12.79
CA ARG A 90 18.91 1.63 -12.84
C ARG A 90 20.14 0.72 -12.90
N LYS A 91 19.97 -0.60 -13.01
CA LYS A 91 21.05 -1.60 -13.07
C LYS A 91 22.00 -1.56 -11.86
N ILE A 92 21.55 -1.02 -10.72
CA ILE A 92 22.33 -0.98 -9.47
C ILE A 92 22.06 -2.26 -8.69
N LYS A 93 23.12 -2.95 -8.26
CA LYS A 93 23.06 -4.17 -7.46
C LYS A 93 23.37 -3.86 -5.99
N LYS A 94 22.95 -4.75 -5.09
CA LYS A 94 23.24 -4.67 -3.64
C LYS A 94 24.76 -4.59 -3.34
N ALA A 95 25.61 -5.21 -4.16
CA ALA A 95 27.06 -5.18 -3.97
C ALA A 95 27.67 -3.79 -4.22
N ASN A 96 27.09 -3.02 -5.15
CA ASN A 96 27.66 -1.75 -5.61
C ASN A 96 26.90 -0.54 -5.03
N GLY A 97 26.01 -0.76 -4.06
CA GLY A 97 25.20 0.29 -3.50
C GLY A 97 24.91 0.06 -2.03
N GLU A 98 24.52 1.13 -1.37
CA GLU A 98 24.19 1.14 0.04
C GLU A 98 22.80 1.73 0.29
N ILE A 99 22.15 1.27 1.35
CA ILE A 99 20.90 1.84 1.84
C ILE A 99 21.28 2.90 2.86
N VAL A 100 20.88 4.14 2.61
CA VAL A 100 21.19 5.29 3.48
C VAL A 100 20.22 5.32 4.67
N SER A 101 18.93 5.11 4.41
CA SER A 101 17.92 5.13 5.47
C SER A 101 16.71 4.28 5.10
N VAL A 102 16.12 3.65 6.12
CA VAL A 102 14.81 3.00 6.05
C VAL A 102 13.90 3.66 7.07
N ASN A 103 12.83 4.28 6.59
CA ASN A 103 11.85 4.94 7.45
C ASN A 103 10.49 4.28 7.26
N GLN A 104 9.86 3.84 8.34
CA GLN A 104 8.48 3.38 8.31
C GLN A 104 7.53 4.59 8.28
N ILE A 105 6.61 4.61 7.31
CA ILE A 105 5.61 5.66 7.15
C ILE A 105 4.27 5.17 7.69
N HIS A 106 3.68 6.00 8.55
CA HIS A 106 2.33 5.82 9.05
C HIS A 106 1.38 6.82 8.38
N GLU A 107 0.10 6.47 8.31
CA GLU A 107 -0.91 7.36 7.76
C GLU A 107 -1.11 8.57 8.68
N LYS A 108 -1.18 9.79 8.11
CA LYS A 108 -1.33 11.02 8.90
C LYS A 108 -2.64 11.09 9.69
N LYS A 109 -3.72 10.54 9.12
CA LYS A 109 -5.08 10.60 9.68
C LYS A 109 -5.75 9.22 9.53
N PRO A 110 -5.46 8.26 10.43
CA PRO A 110 -5.94 6.88 10.30
C PRO A 110 -7.44 6.72 10.57
N GLN A 111 -8.10 7.72 11.17
CA GLN A 111 -9.53 7.67 11.50
C GLN A 111 -10.44 8.27 10.41
N LYS A 112 -9.87 8.76 9.29
CA LYS A 112 -10.66 9.29 8.17
C LYS A 112 -10.72 8.28 7.02
N VAL A 113 -11.93 7.97 6.55
CA VAL A 113 -12.11 7.16 5.33
C VAL A 113 -11.65 7.97 4.12
N LYS A 114 -10.83 7.34 3.28
CA LYS A 114 -10.25 7.93 2.07
C LYS A 114 -10.49 7.05 0.87
N ASN A 115 -10.41 7.64 -0.31
CA ASN A 115 -10.44 6.91 -1.56
C ASN A 115 -9.02 6.87 -2.12
N PHE A 116 -8.54 5.68 -2.48
CA PHE A 116 -7.20 5.47 -3.00
C PHE A 116 -7.25 4.94 -4.43
N GLY A 117 -6.54 5.61 -5.33
CA GLY A 117 -6.24 5.12 -6.66
C GLY A 117 -4.89 4.43 -6.69
N ILE A 118 -4.86 3.20 -7.19
CA ILE A 118 -3.65 2.39 -7.29
C ILE A 118 -3.40 2.02 -8.74
N TRP A 119 -2.24 2.42 -9.23
CA TRP A 119 -1.69 1.97 -10.50
C TRP A 119 -0.79 0.78 -10.23
N LEU A 120 -1.03 -0.31 -10.94
CA LEU A 120 -0.26 -1.53 -10.79
C LEU A 120 0.07 -2.10 -12.16
N LYS A 121 1.17 -2.83 -12.18
CA LYS A 121 1.52 -3.76 -13.24
C LYS A 121 1.47 -5.15 -12.64
N TYR A 122 0.83 -6.10 -13.32
CA TYR A 122 0.84 -7.49 -12.90
C TYR A 122 1.17 -8.41 -14.07
N ASP A 123 1.79 -9.53 -13.74
CA ASP A 123 2.06 -10.59 -14.69
C ASP A 123 0.92 -11.62 -14.61
N SER A 124 0.20 -11.78 -15.72
CA SER A 124 -0.76 -12.86 -15.93
C SER A 124 -0.05 -14.11 -16.43
N ARG A 125 -0.80 -15.19 -16.72
CA ARG A 125 -0.25 -16.40 -17.33
C ARG A 125 0.22 -16.16 -18.78
N SER A 126 -0.38 -15.17 -19.45
CA SER A 126 -0.14 -14.89 -20.87
C SER A 126 0.82 -13.73 -21.09
N GLY A 127 0.90 -12.77 -20.16
CA GLY A 127 1.74 -11.59 -20.34
C GLY A 127 1.62 -10.57 -19.22
N THR A 128 2.24 -9.40 -19.42
CA THR A 128 2.25 -8.34 -18.41
C THR A 128 1.19 -7.28 -18.72
N HIS A 129 0.34 -6.95 -17.76
CA HIS A 129 -0.75 -5.99 -17.94
C HIS A 129 -0.68 -4.88 -16.91
N ASN A 130 -0.99 -3.66 -17.36
CA ASN A 130 -1.15 -2.51 -16.48
C ASN A 130 -2.63 -2.40 -16.08
N MET A 131 -2.89 -2.12 -14.81
CA MET A 131 -4.24 -1.88 -14.30
C MET A 131 -4.28 -0.66 -13.42
N TYR A 132 -5.47 -0.10 -13.33
CA TYR A 132 -5.83 0.89 -12.35
C TYR A 132 -7.00 0.36 -11.51
N LYS A 133 -6.87 0.41 -10.19
CA LYS A 133 -7.93 0.01 -9.26
C LYS A 133 -8.11 1.06 -8.18
N GLU A 134 -9.35 1.15 -7.67
CA GLU A 134 -9.72 2.10 -6.63
C GLU A 134 -10.27 1.34 -5.42
N TYR A 135 -9.85 1.76 -4.24
CA TYR A 135 -10.26 1.21 -2.95
C TYR A 135 -10.66 2.32 -1.99
N ARG A 136 -11.66 2.06 -1.15
CA ARG A 136 -12.11 2.97 -0.10
C ARG A 136 -11.69 2.40 1.24
N GLU A 137 -10.67 2.99 1.84
CA GLU A 137 -10.01 2.48 3.04
C GLU A 137 -9.53 3.62 3.95
N MET A 138 -9.15 3.27 5.17
CA MET A 138 -8.65 4.24 6.17
C MET A 138 -7.17 4.60 5.98
N SER A 139 -6.38 3.70 5.38
CA SER A 139 -4.93 3.87 5.19
C SER A 139 -4.46 3.36 3.83
N ARG A 140 -3.31 3.87 3.37
CA ARG A 140 -2.65 3.38 2.15
C ARG A 140 -2.30 1.91 2.23
N VAL A 141 -1.88 1.46 3.41
CA VAL A 141 -1.48 0.08 3.68
C VAL A 141 -2.69 -0.85 3.55
N ALA A 142 -3.82 -0.49 4.16
CA ALA A 142 -5.07 -1.26 4.05
C ALA A 142 -5.56 -1.33 2.59
N ALA A 143 -5.48 -0.21 1.85
CA ALA A 143 -5.83 -0.20 0.43
C ALA A 143 -4.97 -1.15 -0.42
N VAL A 144 -3.68 -1.25 -0.09
CA VAL A 144 -2.76 -2.19 -0.75
C VAL A 144 -3.03 -3.64 -0.35
N ASP A 145 -3.40 -3.89 0.91
CA ASP A 145 -3.78 -5.23 1.37
C ASP A 145 -5.06 -5.72 0.66
N ALA A 146 -6.09 -4.86 0.61
CA ALA A 146 -7.31 -5.12 -0.14
C ALA A 146 -7.02 -5.36 -1.64
N LEU A 147 -6.07 -4.61 -2.22
CA LEU A 147 -5.61 -4.85 -3.59
C LEU A 147 -5.00 -6.24 -3.74
N TYR A 148 -4.11 -6.66 -2.85
CA TYR A 148 -3.49 -7.98 -2.93
C TYR A 148 -4.53 -9.11 -2.82
N GLN A 149 -5.50 -8.96 -1.92
CA GLN A 149 -6.60 -9.92 -1.78
C GLN A 149 -7.48 -9.98 -3.03
N ASP A 150 -7.82 -8.83 -3.61
CA ASP A 150 -8.60 -8.74 -4.84
C ASP A 150 -7.86 -9.36 -6.04
N MET A 151 -6.57 -9.06 -6.19
CA MET A 151 -5.74 -9.63 -7.26
C MET A 151 -5.57 -11.14 -7.11
N ALA A 152 -5.50 -11.66 -5.88
CA ALA A 152 -5.49 -13.09 -5.61
C ALA A 152 -6.84 -13.74 -5.94
N ALA A 153 -7.96 -13.12 -5.57
CA ALA A 153 -9.29 -13.69 -5.78
C ALA A 153 -9.71 -13.65 -7.26
N ARG A 154 -9.63 -12.50 -7.92
CA ARG A 154 -10.15 -12.30 -9.28
C ARG A 154 -9.20 -12.76 -10.37
N HIS A 155 -7.90 -12.54 -10.18
CA HIS A 155 -6.88 -12.80 -11.20
C HIS A 155 -5.91 -13.92 -10.83
N ARG A 156 -6.08 -14.54 -9.64
CA ARG A 156 -5.17 -15.59 -9.12
C ARG A 156 -3.71 -15.15 -9.13
N SER A 157 -3.48 -13.85 -8.97
CA SER A 157 -2.14 -13.27 -9.01
C SER A 157 -1.46 -13.46 -7.65
N ARG A 158 -0.21 -13.91 -7.68
CA ARG A 158 0.61 -14.08 -6.48
C ARG A 158 1.28 -12.76 -6.11
N PHE A 159 1.64 -12.60 -4.84
CA PHE A 159 2.34 -11.41 -4.32
C PHE A 159 3.56 -11.00 -5.16
N ARG A 160 4.36 -11.98 -5.61
CA ARG A 160 5.56 -11.73 -6.45
C ARG A 160 5.23 -11.11 -7.81
N SER A 161 4.08 -11.46 -8.40
CA SER A 161 3.67 -11.09 -9.75
C SER A 161 3.03 -9.70 -9.84
N VAL A 162 2.67 -9.10 -8.69
CA VAL A 162 2.08 -7.76 -8.64
C VAL A 162 3.15 -6.73 -8.29
N GLN A 163 3.21 -5.67 -9.07
CA GLN A 163 4.09 -4.52 -8.88
C GLN A 163 3.23 -3.27 -8.77
N ILE A 164 3.33 -2.59 -7.63
CA ILE A 164 2.60 -1.34 -7.40
C ILE A 164 3.45 -0.21 -7.95
N LEU A 165 2.90 0.56 -8.89
CA LEU A 165 3.58 1.69 -9.52
C LEU A 165 3.39 2.96 -8.69
N LYS A 166 2.14 3.23 -8.30
CA LYS A 166 1.77 4.46 -7.60
C LYS A 166 0.51 4.23 -6.77
N VAL A 167 0.49 4.75 -5.56
CA VAL A 167 -0.69 4.85 -4.70
C VAL A 167 -0.95 6.32 -4.42
N VAL A 168 -2.15 6.79 -4.73
CA VAL A 168 -2.56 8.20 -4.56
C VAL A 168 -3.89 8.26 -3.85
N GLU A 169 -4.04 9.22 -2.95
CA GLU A 169 -5.33 9.57 -2.35
C GLU A 169 -6.10 10.45 -3.36
N VAL A 170 -7.31 10.02 -3.72
CA VAL A 170 -8.21 10.76 -4.61
C VAL A 170 -9.10 11.64 -3.74
N GLU A 171 -8.83 12.94 -3.74
CA GLU A 171 -9.52 13.91 -2.88
C GLU A 171 -10.88 14.33 -3.45
N LYS A 172 -10.97 14.51 -4.77
CA LYS A 172 -12.21 14.90 -5.44
C LYS A 172 -13.08 13.68 -5.68
N SER A 173 -14.36 13.79 -5.33
CA SER A 173 -15.35 12.74 -5.59
C SER A 173 -15.54 12.45 -7.08
N ASP A 174 -15.34 13.46 -7.93
CA ASP A 174 -15.64 13.36 -9.36
C ASP A 174 -14.56 12.63 -10.15
N ASP A 175 -13.33 12.58 -9.60
CA ASP A 175 -12.19 11.86 -10.19
C ASP A 175 -12.28 10.34 -10.01
N ILE A 176 -13.28 9.86 -9.25
CA ILE A 176 -13.50 8.43 -8.97
C ILE A 176 -14.20 7.78 -10.16
N ARG A 177 -13.53 6.81 -10.78
CA ARG A 177 -13.96 6.21 -12.05
C ARG A 177 -14.69 4.89 -11.85
N ARG A 178 -14.53 4.22 -10.71
CA ARG A 178 -15.10 2.89 -10.48
C ARG A 178 -16.54 2.99 -9.94
N PRO A 179 -17.53 2.35 -10.61
CA PRO A 179 -18.95 2.50 -10.24
C PRO A 179 -19.25 1.99 -8.83
N TYR A 180 -18.57 0.91 -8.41
CA TYR A 180 -18.76 0.31 -7.07
C TYR A 180 -18.26 1.20 -5.92
N ILE A 181 -17.32 2.13 -6.17
CA ILE A 181 -16.94 3.16 -5.18
C ILE A 181 -17.88 4.35 -5.29
N LYS A 182 -18.27 4.73 -6.51
CA LYS A 182 -19.15 5.89 -6.76
C LYS A 182 -20.49 5.79 -6.03
N GLN A 183 -21.09 4.60 -5.99
CA GLN A 183 -22.34 4.36 -5.23
C GLN A 183 -22.21 4.62 -3.72
N LEU A 184 -21.00 4.54 -3.15
CA LEU A 184 -20.75 4.73 -1.72
C LEU A 184 -20.56 6.20 -1.31
N LEU A 185 -20.57 7.13 -2.28
CA LEU A 185 -20.31 8.56 -2.05
C LEU A 185 -21.59 9.38 -1.85
N THR A 186 -22.76 8.74 -1.90
CA THR A 186 -24.04 9.43 -1.70
C THR A 186 -24.17 9.93 -0.27
N LYS A 187 -24.70 11.15 -0.13
CA LYS A 187 -25.00 11.72 1.20
C LYS A 187 -26.12 10.91 1.84
N ASN A 188 -26.03 10.68 3.16
CA ASN A 188 -27.04 9.95 3.95
C ASN A 188 -27.29 8.50 3.49
N LEU A 189 -26.25 7.83 2.98
CA LEU A 189 -26.32 6.43 2.58
C LEU A 189 -26.67 5.53 3.77
N LYS A 190 -27.76 4.77 3.65
CA LYS A 190 -28.22 3.80 4.64
C LYS A 190 -28.34 2.43 3.97
N PHE A 191 -27.96 1.39 4.70
CA PHE A 191 -28.11 0.01 4.25
C PHE A 191 -29.07 -0.71 5.19
N PRO A 192 -30.20 -1.25 4.69
CA PRO A 192 -30.91 -2.27 5.48
C PRO A 192 -29.99 -3.48 5.64
N LEU A 193 -30.16 -4.25 6.71
CA LEU A 193 -29.51 -5.56 6.90
C LEU A 193 -30.58 -6.64 6.74
N PRO A 194 -30.88 -7.13 5.51
CA PRO A 194 -32.04 -8.01 5.28
C PRO A 194 -31.86 -9.41 5.87
N HIS A 195 -30.61 -9.84 6.04
CA HIS A 195 -30.30 -11.18 6.53
C HIS A 195 -29.12 -11.12 7.50
N ARG A 196 -29.41 -11.37 8.78
CA ARG A 196 -28.40 -11.38 9.85
C ARG A 196 -28.18 -12.78 10.39
N ILE A 197 -26.99 -13.33 10.18
CA ILE A 197 -26.61 -14.64 10.71
C ILE A 197 -26.10 -14.49 12.16
N ASN A 198 -26.76 -15.13 13.11
CA ASN A 198 -26.27 -15.21 14.48
C ASN A 198 -25.15 -16.27 14.58
N LYS A 199 -23.90 -15.81 14.52
CA LYS A 199 -22.71 -16.69 14.61
C LYS A 199 -22.62 -17.48 15.92
N LYS A 200 -23.31 -17.06 16.99
CA LYS A 200 -23.35 -17.81 18.26
C LYS A 200 -24.31 -18.99 18.21
N ALA A 201 -25.37 -18.92 17.37
CA ALA A 201 -26.38 -19.97 17.25
C ALA A 201 -25.80 -21.27 16.66
N GLY A 202 -24.86 -21.16 15.72
CA GLY A 202 -24.19 -22.32 15.10
C GLY A 202 -23.17 -23.06 16.00
N LYS A 203 -22.95 -22.62 17.24
CA LYS A 203 -22.06 -23.32 18.19
C LYS A 203 -22.73 -24.50 18.88
N LYS A 204 -24.05 -24.53 18.94
CA LYS A 204 -24.83 -25.64 19.51
C LYS A 204 -25.40 -26.45 18.36
N VAL A 205 -25.17 -27.76 18.37
CA VAL A 205 -25.67 -28.68 17.34
C VAL A 205 -27.20 -28.79 17.40
N PHE A 206 -27.77 -28.69 18.59
CA PHE A 206 -29.21 -28.74 18.84
C PHE A 206 -29.70 -27.47 19.53
N SER A 207 -30.87 -26.98 19.13
CA SER A 207 -31.57 -25.83 19.72
C SER A 207 -33.06 -26.13 19.73
N SER A 208 -33.75 -25.73 20.81
CA SER A 208 -35.20 -25.87 20.92
C SER A 208 -35.98 -24.88 20.04
N THR A 209 -35.34 -23.77 19.66
CA THR A 209 -35.95 -22.70 18.86
C THR A 209 -35.24 -22.53 17.53
N ARG A 210 -36.01 -22.25 16.47
CA ARG A 210 -35.46 -21.93 15.14
C ARG A 210 -34.84 -20.53 15.16
N PRO A 211 -33.67 -20.33 14.53
CA PRO A 211 -33.06 -19.01 14.45
C PRO A 211 -33.90 -18.08 13.56
N SER A 212 -34.08 -16.82 13.99
CA SER A 212 -34.61 -15.75 13.15
C SER A 212 -33.47 -14.94 12.52
N THR A 213 -33.64 -14.55 11.26
CA THR A 213 -32.66 -13.77 10.48
C THR A 213 -33.11 -12.33 10.21
N PHE A 214 -34.38 -12.02 10.53
CA PHE A 214 -35.01 -10.70 10.38
C PHE A 214 -35.02 -9.95 11.71
N PHE A 215 -34.79 -8.64 11.68
CA PHE A 215 -34.74 -7.72 12.82
C PHE A 215 -35.41 -6.39 12.48
#